data_AF-A0A815YUA7-F1
#
_entry.id   AF-A0A815YUA7-F1
#
_cell.length_a   1.000
_cell.length_b   1.000
_cell.length_c   1.000
_cell.angle_alpha   90.00
_cell.angle_beta   90.00
_cell.angle_gamma   90.00
#
_symmetry.space_group_name_H-M   'P 1'
#
loop_
_entity.id
_entity.type
_entity.pdbx_description
1 polymer ?
#
loop_
_entity_poly.entity_id
_entity_poly.type
_entity_poly.pdbx_seq_one_letter_code
_entity_poly.pdbx_strand_id
1 'polypeptide(L)'
;CRSTAGFSLEYPNSGRALTVTAVGRISFKKPTNGKCFAKASIESSTPVVPLSTSTTADNNNSVVQTETINSASTTAFIELSSTTLILPDSVPPQCISYTTITDKTRHVSHPHYIWCDNAVFKSEPMWVRFSGAAGTRLTSGPMEPFHCGTQGTGWYKGIYPTSIGATTSGSVCYSWPGNVCQWSNKISITNCNGYYVFALPAPPACFLRYCTV
;
A
#
# COMPACT_ATOMS: atom_id res chain seq x y z
N CYS A 1 6.07 31.84 13.50
CA CYS A 1 6.08 32.25 14.91
C CYS A 1 7.53 32.58 15.24
N ARG A 2 7.89 33.82 15.62
CA ARG A 2 9.30 34.19 15.87
C ARG A 2 9.77 33.52 17.17
N SER A 3 10.96 32.92 17.10
CA SER A 3 11.59 32.19 18.19
C SER A 3 12.18 33.14 19.23
N THR A 4 11.58 33.16 20.41
CA THR A 4 12.23 33.55 21.66
C THR A 4 11.46 32.87 22.78
N ALA A 5 12.17 32.12 23.61
CA ALA A 5 11.69 31.20 24.65
C ALA A 5 11.45 29.76 24.16
N GLY A 6 12.18 28.83 24.79
CA GLY A 6 12.35 27.43 24.39
C GLY A 6 11.08 26.58 24.47
N PHE A 7 10.24 26.67 23.43
CA PHE A 7 9.17 25.72 23.18
C PHE A 7 9.59 24.72 22.11
N SER A 8 9.59 23.44 22.48
CA SER A 8 9.83 22.33 21.57
C SER A 8 8.58 22.07 20.73
N LEU A 9 8.75 21.84 19.43
CA LEU A 9 7.66 21.43 18.54
C LEU A 9 7.38 19.94 18.78
N GLU A 10 6.34 19.61 19.55
CA GLU A 10 5.89 18.23 19.67
C GLU A 10 5.13 17.80 18.42
N TYR A 11 5.70 16.83 17.69
CA TYR A 11 5.02 16.13 16.61
C TYR A 11 4.07 15.07 17.20
N PRO A 12 2.79 15.01 16.77
CA PRO A 12 1.78 14.12 17.36
C PRO A 12 1.93 12.63 16.99
N ASN A 13 2.96 12.23 16.24
CA ASN A 13 3.19 10.84 15.84
C ASN A 13 4.68 10.48 15.95
N SER A 14 4.99 9.31 16.50
CA SER A 14 6.34 8.75 16.70
C SER A 14 7.04 8.26 15.41
N GLY A 15 6.82 8.98 14.30
CA GLY A 15 7.44 8.71 13.00
C GLY A 15 8.68 9.57 12.75
N ARG A 16 9.51 9.18 11.76
CA ARG A 16 10.68 9.95 11.31
C ARG A 16 10.29 11.38 10.92
N ALA A 17 10.95 12.38 11.49
CA ALA A 17 10.80 13.78 11.08
C ALA A 17 11.30 13.96 9.64
N LEU A 18 10.44 14.47 8.76
CA LEU A 18 10.83 14.85 7.40
C LEU A 18 11.43 16.25 7.42
N THR A 19 12.72 16.36 7.14
CA THR A 19 13.40 17.65 6.94
C THR A 19 13.07 18.15 5.53
N VAL A 20 12.35 19.26 5.41
CA VAL A 20 12.04 19.88 4.11
C VAL A 20 12.78 21.21 4.03
N THR A 21 13.71 21.32 3.07
CA THR A 21 14.39 22.57 2.77
C THR A 21 13.50 23.42 1.86
N ALA A 22 12.92 24.49 2.41
CA ALA A 22 12.13 25.44 1.62
C ALA A 22 13.04 26.46 0.94
N VAL A 23 12.95 26.56 -0.39
CA VAL A 23 13.63 27.62 -1.16
C VAL A 23 12.63 28.76 -1.38
N GLY A 24 12.49 29.65 -0.39
CA GLY A 24 11.58 30.79 -0.45
C GLY A 24 11.20 31.35 0.93
N ARG A 25 10.55 32.52 0.96
CA ARG A 25 10.06 33.14 2.21
C ARG A 25 8.79 32.42 2.69
N ILE A 26 8.85 31.82 3.88
CA ILE A 26 7.69 31.20 4.53
C ILE A 26 6.96 32.25 5.38
N SER A 27 5.70 32.51 5.05
CA SER A 27 4.84 33.42 5.82
C SER A 27 3.96 32.63 6.80
N PHE A 28 3.95 33.04 8.07
CA PHE A 28 3.14 32.41 9.12
C PHE A 28 1.92 33.26 9.43
N LYS A 29 0.72 32.67 9.41
CA LYS A 29 -0.50 33.35 9.89
C LYS A 29 -0.67 33.10 11.39
N LYS A 30 -0.92 34.15 12.18
CA LYS A 30 -1.16 34.04 13.64
C LYS A 30 -2.56 33.43 13.87
N PRO A 31 -2.71 32.35 14.65
CA PRO A 31 -4.02 31.79 14.97
C PRO A 31 -4.69 32.56 16.11
N THR A 32 -6.01 32.69 16.06
CA THR A 32 -6.82 33.36 17.08
C THR A 32 -7.05 32.51 18.34
N ASN A 33 -6.66 31.23 18.38
CA ASN A 33 -6.79 30.35 19.56
C ASN A 33 -5.68 29.28 19.67
N GLY A 34 -4.42 29.72 19.80
CA GLY A 34 -3.45 29.00 20.63
C GLY A 34 -2.67 27.79 20.08
N LYS A 35 -2.66 27.45 18.78
CA LYS A 35 -1.68 26.49 18.21
C LYS A 35 -1.19 26.92 16.83
N CYS A 36 0.13 27.09 16.65
CA CYS A 36 0.74 27.46 15.35
C CYS A 36 0.71 26.23 14.42
N PHE A 37 0.03 26.34 13.27
CA PHE A 37 0.11 25.34 12.19
C PHE A 37 0.71 25.98 10.94
N ALA A 38 1.69 25.33 10.31
CA ALA A 38 2.20 25.74 9.01
C ALA A 38 1.27 25.19 7.92
N LYS A 39 0.71 26.08 7.10
CA LYS A 39 0.01 25.68 5.86
C LYS A 39 0.93 26.05 4.69
N ALA A 40 1.44 25.05 3.98
CA ALA A 40 2.18 25.27 2.74
C ALA A 40 1.15 25.53 1.61
N SER A 41 1.28 26.66 0.93
CA SER A 41 0.62 26.91 -0.36
C SER A 41 1.72 26.88 -1.43
N ILE A 42 1.54 26.03 -2.45
CA ILE A 42 2.46 25.93 -3.59
C ILE A 42 1.82 26.73 -4.73
N GLU A 43 2.39 27.88 -5.08
CA GLU A 43 2.07 28.56 -6.35
C GLU A 43 3.05 28.04 -7.42
N SER A 44 2.50 27.39 -8.43
CA SER A 44 3.23 26.84 -9.57
C SER A 44 3.64 27.97 -10.51
N SER A 45 4.94 28.20 -10.68
CA SER A 45 5.46 28.98 -11.81
C SER A 45 6.03 28.02 -12.84
N THR A 46 5.54 28.12 -14.07
CA THR A 46 5.96 27.31 -15.21
C THR A 46 7.34 27.75 -15.71
N PRO A 47 8.25 26.84 -16.08
CA PRO A 47 9.53 27.21 -16.68
C PRO A 47 9.38 27.46 -18.19
N VAL A 48 9.93 28.59 -18.66
CA VAL A 48 10.05 28.96 -20.07
C VAL A 48 11.20 28.16 -20.71
N VAL A 49 10.93 27.48 -21.83
CA VAL A 49 11.91 26.72 -22.62
C VAL A 49 12.66 27.67 -23.56
N PRO A 50 14.02 27.65 -23.64
CA PRO A 50 14.74 28.38 -24.67
C PRO A 50 14.84 27.58 -25.98
N LEU A 51 14.47 28.23 -27.08
CA LEU A 51 14.65 27.78 -28.46
C LEU A 51 16.12 27.92 -28.86
N SER A 52 16.73 26.85 -29.40
CA SER A 52 18.05 26.93 -30.04
C SER A 52 17.94 26.66 -31.54
N THR A 53 18.46 27.59 -32.32
CA THR A 53 18.58 27.60 -33.78
C THR A 53 19.92 26.98 -34.20
N SER A 54 19.91 26.22 -35.30
CA SER A 54 21.12 25.66 -35.94
C SER A 54 21.60 26.57 -37.07
N THR A 55 22.92 26.70 -37.21
CA THR A 55 23.59 27.13 -38.45
C THR A 55 24.89 26.35 -38.65
N THR A 56 25.13 25.96 -39.90
CA THR A 56 26.26 25.19 -40.44
C THR A 56 27.32 26.09 -41.07
N ALA A 57 28.61 25.74 -40.98
CA ALA A 57 29.64 26.05 -41.99
C ALA A 57 30.92 25.21 -41.78
N ASP A 58 31.54 24.81 -42.89
CA ASP A 58 32.65 23.85 -43.04
C ASP A 58 34.08 24.43 -42.94
N ASN A 59 35.04 23.48 -42.76
CA ASN A 59 36.34 23.31 -43.44
C ASN A 59 37.71 23.52 -42.72
N ASN A 60 38.48 22.41 -42.79
CA ASN A 60 39.94 22.23 -43.02
C ASN A 60 40.98 22.09 -41.87
N ASN A 61 41.24 20.81 -41.54
CA ASN A 61 42.51 20.03 -41.49
C ASN A 61 43.81 20.58 -40.83
N SER A 62 44.23 19.95 -39.72
CA SER A 62 45.59 19.36 -39.56
C SER A 62 45.68 18.49 -38.28
N VAL A 63 46.47 17.42 -38.41
CA VAL A 63 46.66 16.27 -37.50
C VAL A 63 47.69 16.56 -36.41
N VAL A 64 47.41 16.28 -35.12
CA VAL A 64 48.36 15.75 -34.09
C VAL A 64 47.55 15.04 -32.96
N GLN A 65 48.16 13.97 -32.42
CA GLN A 65 47.63 12.93 -31.53
C GLN A 65 47.37 13.35 -30.06
N THR A 66 46.26 12.78 -29.54
CA THR A 66 45.98 12.14 -28.23
C THR A 66 46.75 12.51 -26.96
N GLU A 67 46.00 12.90 -25.91
CA GLU A 67 45.93 12.23 -24.59
C GLU A 67 44.82 12.89 -23.75
N THR A 68 43.65 12.25 -23.63
CA THR A 68 42.52 12.77 -22.83
C THR A 68 42.30 11.88 -21.61
N ILE A 69 42.32 12.52 -20.44
CA ILE A 69 42.28 11.94 -19.10
C ILE A 69 40.95 11.16 -18.90
N ASN A 70 41.05 9.85 -18.63
CA ASN A 70 39.91 9.01 -18.22
C ASN A 70 39.38 9.47 -16.85
N SER A 71 38.42 10.39 -16.85
CA SER A 71 37.58 10.67 -15.68
C SER A 71 36.23 10.01 -15.90
N ALA A 72 36.03 8.84 -15.30
CA ALA A 72 34.75 8.15 -15.28
C ALA A 72 33.74 8.99 -14.47
N SER A 73 32.98 9.84 -15.18
CA SER A 73 31.80 10.51 -14.62
C SER A 73 30.73 9.46 -14.39
N THR A 74 30.62 9.01 -13.14
CA THR A 74 29.52 8.14 -12.71
C THR A 74 28.31 9.03 -12.49
N THR A 75 27.46 9.16 -13.50
CA THR A 75 26.20 9.90 -13.42
C THR A 75 25.25 9.14 -12.49
N ALA A 76 25.07 9.63 -11.26
CA ALA A 76 24.05 9.12 -10.36
C ALA A 76 22.67 9.59 -10.84
N PHE A 77 21.86 8.65 -11.35
CA PHE A 77 20.47 8.93 -11.67
C PHE A 77 19.66 9.04 -10.37
N ILE A 78 19.16 10.23 -10.07
CA ILE A 78 18.18 10.42 -9.00
C ILE A 78 16.83 10.00 -9.57
N GLU A 79 16.33 8.83 -9.17
CA GLU A 79 14.94 8.47 -9.45
C GLU A 79 14.01 9.39 -8.65
N LEU A 80 13.35 10.33 -9.34
CA LEU A 80 12.23 11.06 -8.78
C LEU A 80 11.06 10.09 -8.64
N SER A 81 10.82 9.61 -7.42
CA SER A 81 9.58 8.92 -7.05
C SER A 81 8.41 9.91 -7.17
N SER A 82 7.72 9.87 -8.30
CA SER A 82 6.49 10.62 -8.54
C SER A 82 5.37 10.04 -7.69
N THR A 83 4.99 10.74 -6.62
CA THR A 83 3.80 10.38 -5.83
C THR A 83 2.56 10.87 -6.57
N THR A 84 1.99 10.01 -7.40
CA THR A 84 0.70 10.28 -8.07
C THR A 84 -0.40 10.45 -7.03
N LEU A 85 -1.06 11.61 -7.04
CA LEU A 85 -2.27 11.87 -6.26
C LEU A 85 -3.43 11.09 -6.90
N ILE A 86 -3.77 9.96 -6.31
CA ILE A 86 -4.86 9.08 -6.75
C ILE A 86 -6.19 9.75 -6.39
N LEU A 87 -6.94 10.21 -7.41
CA LEU A 87 -8.29 10.75 -7.26
C LEU A 87 -9.25 9.65 -6.77
N PRO A 88 -10.29 9.97 -5.99
CA PRO A 88 -11.25 8.97 -5.49
C PRO A 88 -11.92 8.13 -6.59
N ASP A 89 -11.96 8.62 -7.84
CA ASP A 89 -12.48 7.90 -9.02
C ASP A 89 -11.47 6.95 -9.70
N SER A 90 -10.25 6.80 -9.18
CA SER A 90 -9.20 6.00 -9.83
C SER A 90 -8.92 4.64 -9.18
N VAL A 91 -9.71 4.25 -8.18
CA VAL A 91 -9.64 2.91 -7.57
C VAL A 91 -10.88 2.09 -7.94
N PRO A 92 -10.75 0.76 -8.08
CA PRO A 92 -11.89 -0.11 -8.40
C PRO A 92 -13.07 0.03 -7.42
N PRO A 93 -14.32 -0.20 -7.84
CA PRO A 93 -15.51 -0.01 -6.98
C PRO A 93 -15.48 -0.78 -5.66
N GLN A 94 -14.86 -1.97 -5.64
CA GLN A 94 -14.68 -2.77 -4.43
C GLN A 94 -13.76 -2.12 -3.39
N CYS A 95 -13.00 -1.09 -3.75
CA CYS A 95 -12.25 -0.25 -2.82
C CYS A 95 -13.11 0.84 -2.17
N ILE A 96 -14.35 1.02 -2.61
CA ILE A 96 -15.28 2.02 -2.09
C ILE A 96 -16.42 1.33 -1.33
N SER A 97 -16.93 0.22 -1.88
CA SER A 97 -18.04 -0.54 -1.30
C SER A 97 -17.63 -1.97 -0.95
N TYR A 98 -17.59 -2.26 0.35
CA TYR A 98 -17.24 -3.56 0.91
C TYR A 98 -17.82 -3.72 2.32
N THR A 99 -17.96 -4.97 2.78
CA THR A 99 -18.29 -5.28 4.17
C THR A 99 -17.02 -5.37 5.00
N THR A 100 -17.01 -4.76 6.19
CA THR A 100 -15.87 -4.85 7.10
C THR A 100 -16.07 -5.98 8.12
N ILE A 101 -15.05 -6.83 8.31
CA ILE A 101 -15.02 -7.87 9.35
C ILE A 101 -13.92 -7.54 10.36
N THR A 102 -14.30 -7.40 11.62
CA THR A 102 -13.40 -7.08 12.75
C THR A 102 -13.33 -8.18 13.81
N ASP A 103 -13.94 -9.33 13.54
CA ASP A 103 -14.01 -10.46 14.46
C ASP A 103 -12.63 -11.05 14.78
N LYS A 104 -12.17 -10.79 16.01
CA LYS A 104 -10.87 -11.24 16.54
C LYS A 104 -10.69 -12.76 16.51
N THR A 105 -11.78 -13.53 16.50
CA THR A 105 -11.70 -14.99 16.57
C THR A 105 -11.15 -15.62 15.30
N ARG A 106 -11.09 -14.86 14.20
CA ARG A 106 -10.54 -15.28 12.89
C ARG A 106 -9.03 -15.14 12.79
N HIS A 107 -8.41 -14.41 13.72
CA HIS A 107 -6.97 -14.19 13.70
C HIS A 107 -6.22 -15.50 13.95
N VAL A 108 -5.06 -15.69 13.31
CA VAL A 108 -4.22 -16.90 13.44
C VAL A 108 -3.87 -17.26 14.88
N SER A 109 -3.77 -16.28 15.75
CA SER A 109 -3.44 -16.48 17.17
C SER A 109 -4.64 -16.92 18.02
N HIS A 110 -5.85 -16.97 17.45
CA HIS A 110 -7.02 -17.38 18.19
C HIS A 110 -7.12 -18.91 18.21
N PRO A 111 -7.08 -19.53 19.41
CA PRO A 111 -7.30 -20.97 19.52
C PRO A 111 -8.79 -21.30 19.38
N HIS A 112 -9.13 -22.60 19.43
CA HIS A 112 -10.50 -23.15 19.38
C HIS A 112 -11.13 -23.21 17.98
N TYR A 113 -12.24 -23.95 17.89
CA TYR A 113 -12.82 -24.38 16.61
C TYR A 113 -14.36 -24.34 16.55
N ILE A 114 -14.98 -23.47 17.32
CA ILE A 114 -16.44 -23.47 17.50
C ILE A 114 -17.23 -22.73 16.41
N TRP A 115 -16.56 -22.02 15.50
CA TRP A 115 -17.21 -21.16 14.50
C TRP A 115 -17.05 -21.63 13.06
N CYS A 116 -18.01 -21.21 12.25
CA CYS A 116 -18.03 -21.39 10.81
C CYS A 116 -18.39 -20.15 10.00
N ASP A 117 -18.04 -20.17 8.72
CA ASP A 117 -18.27 -19.06 7.78
C ASP A 117 -19.42 -19.29 6.80
N ASN A 118 -20.05 -20.46 6.78
CA ASN A 118 -21.14 -20.75 5.82
C ASN A 118 -22.36 -19.83 5.96
N ALA A 119 -22.60 -19.26 7.15
CA ALA A 119 -23.69 -18.34 7.43
C ALA A 119 -23.29 -16.86 7.29
N VAL A 120 -21.98 -16.57 7.28
CA VAL A 120 -21.44 -15.22 7.16
C VAL A 120 -21.31 -14.83 5.68
N PHE A 121 -20.89 -15.78 4.85
CA PHE A 121 -20.67 -15.59 3.42
C PHE A 121 -21.77 -16.29 2.61
N LYS A 122 -22.00 -15.85 1.37
CA LYS A 122 -22.99 -16.42 0.45
C LYS A 122 -22.32 -17.24 -0.64
N SER A 123 -23.08 -18.04 -1.38
CA SER A 123 -22.55 -18.80 -2.53
C SER A 123 -21.87 -17.87 -3.54
N GLU A 124 -22.50 -16.74 -3.85
CA GLU A 124 -21.89 -15.69 -4.65
C GLU A 124 -20.87 -14.90 -3.82
N PRO A 125 -19.64 -14.68 -4.34
CA PRO A 125 -18.62 -13.92 -3.64
C PRO A 125 -19.06 -12.51 -3.26
N MET A 126 -18.75 -12.11 -2.03
CA MET A 126 -18.96 -10.74 -1.56
C MET A 126 -17.63 -10.06 -1.25
N TRP A 127 -17.56 -8.75 -1.49
CA TRP A 127 -16.36 -7.96 -1.22
C TRP A 127 -16.25 -7.63 0.27
N VAL A 128 -15.15 -8.06 0.88
CA VAL A 128 -14.90 -7.95 2.31
C VAL A 128 -13.54 -7.34 2.58
N ARG A 129 -13.44 -6.53 3.64
CA ARG A 129 -12.19 -6.04 4.22
C ARG A 129 -12.04 -6.57 5.64
N PHE A 130 -10.90 -7.21 5.93
CA PHE A 130 -10.52 -7.50 7.31
C PHE A 130 -9.83 -6.27 7.93
N SER A 131 -10.17 -5.96 9.19
CA SER A 131 -9.53 -4.86 9.92
C SER A 131 -9.61 -5.04 11.44
N GLY A 132 -8.91 -4.19 12.18
CA GLY A 132 -8.94 -4.20 13.64
C GLY A 132 -8.38 -5.52 14.21
N ALA A 133 -9.07 -6.07 15.20
CA ALA A 133 -8.60 -7.27 15.90
C ALA A 133 -8.68 -8.56 15.07
N ALA A 134 -9.37 -8.55 13.93
CA ALA A 134 -9.32 -9.66 12.98
C ALA A 134 -7.98 -9.75 12.25
N GLY A 135 -7.16 -8.69 12.26
CA GLY A 135 -6.03 -8.56 11.33
C GLY A 135 -6.45 -7.84 10.05
N THR A 136 -5.60 -7.87 9.03
CA THR A 136 -5.70 -7.05 7.82
C THR A 136 -5.78 -7.86 6.54
N ARG A 137 -5.39 -9.13 6.57
CA ARG A 137 -5.40 -10.01 5.38
C ARG A 137 -5.52 -11.48 5.76
N LEU A 138 -5.83 -12.32 4.79
CA LEU A 138 -5.67 -13.77 4.93
C LEU A 138 -4.20 -14.15 5.16
N THR A 139 -3.96 -15.25 5.86
CA THR A 139 -2.60 -15.83 5.92
C THR A 139 -2.14 -16.30 4.54
N SER A 140 -0.86 -16.11 4.20
CA SER A 140 -0.26 -16.52 2.91
C SER A 140 0.29 -17.96 2.91
N GLY A 141 0.20 -18.67 4.03
CA GLY A 141 0.72 -20.03 4.18
C GLY A 141 -0.22 -20.93 4.96
N PRO A 142 -0.01 -22.26 4.86
CA PRO A 142 -0.83 -23.23 5.59
C PRO A 142 -0.81 -22.94 7.08
N MET A 143 -1.99 -22.93 7.66
CA MET A 143 -2.18 -22.91 9.11
C MET A 143 -2.63 -24.28 9.56
N GLU A 144 -2.20 -24.67 10.76
CA GLU A 144 -2.67 -25.91 11.36
C GLU A 144 -4.20 -25.88 11.54
N PRO A 145 -4.87 -27.05 11.48
CA PRO A 145 -6.26 -27.17 11.90
C PRO A 145 -6.49 -26.67 13.33
N PHE A 146 -7.75 -26.41 13.68
CA PHE A 146 -8.16 -26.00 15.04
C PHE A 146 -7.64 -24.63 15.51
N HIS A 147 -7.35 -23.74 14.56
CA HIS A 147 -6.97 -22.35 14.78
C HIS A 147 -8.00 -21.41 14.13
N CYS A 148 -7.89 -20.12 14.41
CA CYS A 148 -8.74 -19.09 13.79
C CYS A 148 -10.23 -19.30 14.09
N GLY A 149 -10.52 -19.92 15.24
CA GLY A 149 -11.86 -20.20 15.70
C GLY A 149 -12.57 -21.30 14.91
N THR A 150 -11.88 -22.11 14.10
CA THR A 150 -12.51 -23.13 13.25
C THR A 150 -11.77 -24.46 13.24
N GLN A 151 -12.40 -25.53 12.72
CA GLN A 151 -11.73 -26.83 12.58
C GLN A 151 -10.81 -26.83 11.36
N GLY A 152 -11.31 -26.35 10.21
CA GLY A 152 -10.57 -26.27 8.96
C GLY A 152 -10.12 -24.86 8.61
N THR A 153 -8.83 -24.60 8.75
CA THR A 153 -8.25 -23.26 8.66
C THR A 153 -8.01 -22.85 7.20
N GLY A 154 -8.73 -21.82 6.74
CA GLY A 154 -8.62 -21.29 5.38
C GLY A 154 -7.45 -20.32 5.22
N TRP A 155 -6.48 -20.67 4.37
CA TRP A 155 -5.32 -19.86 4.04
C TRP A 155 -5.24 -19.54 2.54
N TYR A 156 -4.69 -18.39 2.18
CA TYR A 156 -4.61 -17.97 0.78
C TYR A 156 -3.41 -18.58 0.07
N LYS A 157 -3.69 -19.40 -0.94
CA LYS A 157 -2.76 -19.98 -1.90
C LYS A 157 -2.77 -19.15 -3.18
N GLY A 158 -2.00 -18.08 -3.17
CA GLY A 158 -1.83 -17.18 -4.30
C GLY A 158 -0.86 -16.04 -3.97
N ILE A 159 -0.82 -15.03 -4.83
CA ILE A 159 0.06 -13.88 -4.68
C ILE A 159 -0.81 -12.65 -4.47
N TYR A 160 -0.49 -11.86 -3.44
CA TYR A 160 -1.19 -10.60 -3.18
C TYR A 160 -0.84 -9.55 -4.26
N PRO A 161 -1.81 -8.72 -4.69
CA PRO A 161 -1.52 -7.64 -5.62
C PRO A 161 -0.63 -6.58 -4.97
N THR A 162 0.42 -6.16 -5.67
CA THR A 162 1.38 -5.14 -5.19
C THR A 162 0.99 -3.74 -5.65
N SER A 163 0.52 -3.60 -6.90
CA SER A 163 0.07 -2.31 -7.46
C SER A 163 -1.31 -1.91 -6.94
N ILE A 164 -1.50 -0.63 -6.66
CA ILE A 164 -2.80 -0.06 -6.26
C ILE A 164 -3.81 -0.27 -7.40
N GLY A 165 -5.02 -0.68 -7.04
CA GLY A 165 -6.11 -0.99 -7.97
C GLY A 165 -5.97 -2.34 -8.68
N ALA A 166 -4.82 -3.01 -8.60
CA ALA A 166 -4.65 -4.32 -9.21
C ALA A 166 -5.45 -5.39 -8.46
N THR A 167 -6.04 -6.29 -9.25
CA THR A 167 -6.76 -7.47 -8.76
C THR A 167 -6.01 -8.72 -9.16
N THR A 168 -5.83 -9.65 -8.22
CA THR A 168 -5.26 -10.98 -8.47
C THR A 168 -6.26 -12.04 -8.05
N SER A 169 -6.25 -13.16 -8.75
CA SER A 169 -7.07 -14.33 -8.41
C SER A 169 -6.20 -15.45 -7.86
N GLY A 170 -6.76 -16.23 -6.96
CA GLY A 170 -6.10 -17.40 -6.41
C GLY A 170 -7.12 -18.30 -5.71
N SER A 171 -6.64 -19.14 -4.82
CA SER A 171 -7.51 -20.01 -4.04
C SER A 171 -7.27 -19.85 -2.55
N VAL A 172 -8.33 -19.94 -1.77
CA VAL A 172 -8.20 -20.26 -0.35
C VAL A 172 -8.21 -21.78 -0.23
N CYS A 173 -7.16 -22.34 0.34
CA CYS A 173 -7.06 -23.75 0.73
C CYS A 173 -7.47 -23.89 2.19
N TYR A 174 -8.23 -24.93 2.52
CA TYR A 174 -8.61 -25.22 3.90
C TYR A 174 -7.80 -26.40 4.42
N SER A 175 -6.94 -26.13 5.39
CA SER A 175 -6.17 -27.16 6.10
C SER A 175 -7.09 -28.03 6.95
N TRP A 176 -6.85 -29.34 6.92
CA TRP A 176 -7.56 -30.36 7.70
C TRP A 176 -6.55 -31.39 8.20
N PRO A 177 -6.82 -32.15 9.28
CA PRO A 177 -5.94 -33.23 9.70
C PRO A 177 -5.53 -34.15 8.54
N GLY A 178 -4.22 -34.24 8.30
CA GLY A 178 -3.64 -35.07 7.23
C GLY A 178 -3.63 -34.46 5.83
N ASN A 179 -4.24 -33.28 5.61
CA ASN A 179 -4.22 -32.60 4.32
C ASN A 179 -4.26 -31.08 4.45
N VAL A 180 -3.20 -30.41 3.97
CA VAL A 180 -3.05 -28.94 4.01
C VAL A 180 -4.01 -28.18 3.08
N CYS A 181 -4.71 -28.87 2.17
CA CYS A 181 -5.72 -28.30 1.28
C CYS A 181 -6.79 -29.34 0.94
N GLN A 182 -7.60 -29.70 1.94
CA GLN A 182 -8.69 -30.68 1.77
C GLN A 182 -9.86 -30.10 0.98
N TRP A 183 -10.17 -28.82 1.19
CA TRP A 183 -11.15 -28.08 0.40
C TRP A 183 -10.52 -26.80 -0.16
N SER A 184 -11.16 -26.19 -1.15
CA SER A 184 -10.74 -24.89 -1.64
C SER A 184 -11.88 -24.05 -2.20
N ASN A 185 -11.68 -22.73 -2.17
CA ASN A 185 -12.50 -21.74 -2.84
C ASN A 185 -11.64 -20.88 -3.77
N LYS A 186 -12.15 -20.52 -4.95
CA LYS A 186 -11.51 -19.48 -5.78
C LYS A 186 -11.93 -18.11 -5.26
N ILE A 187 -10.96 -17.21 -5.15
CA ILE A 187 -11.18 -15.85 -4.65
C ILE A 187 -10.43 -14.83 -5.50
N SER A 188 -10.80 -13.56 -5.35
CA SER A 188 -10.04 -12.43 -5.90
C SER A 188 -9.69 -11.43 -4.81
N ILE A 189 -8.53 -10.79 -4.91
CA ILE A 189 -8.02 -9.81 -3.96
C ILE A 189 -7.65 -8.55 -4.73
N THR A 190 -8.08 -7.38 -4.24
CA THR A 190 -7.69 -6.07 -4.78
C THR A 190 -6.87 -5.28 -3.76
N ASN A 191 -5.80 -4.61 -4.19
CA ASN A 191 -5.05 -3.66 -3.35
C ASN A 191 -5.69 -2.27 -3.47
N CYS A 192 -6.24 -1.76 -2.37
CA CYS A 192 -7.01 -0.52 -2.33
C CYS A 192 -6.25 0.64 -1.69
N ASN A 193 -4.93 0.70 -1.89
CA ASN A 193 -4.05 1.72 -1.33
C ASN A 193 -3.98 1.67 0.21
N GLY A 194 -3.20 0.72 0.73
CA GLY A 194 -2.95 0.56 2.17
C GLY A 194 -3.84 -0.49 2.85
N TYR A 195 -4.73 -1.15 2.12
CA TYR A 195 -5.50 -2.29 2.59
C TYR A 195 -5.93 -3.19 1.43
N TYR A 196 -6.34 -4.41 1.76
CA TYR A 196 -6.86 -5.38 0.79
C TYR A 196 -8.37 -5.57 0.94
N VAL A 197 -9.04 -5.77 -0.18
CA VAL A 197 -10.43 -6.24 -0.23
C VAL A 197 -10.48 -7.58 -0.96
N PHE A 198 -11.33 -8.47 -0.47
CA PHE A 198 -11.37 -9.87 -0.84
C PHE A 198 -12.78 -10.20 -1.35
N ALA A 199 -12.90 -10.74 -2.55
CA ALA A 199 -14.13 -11.35 -3.04
C ALA A 199 -14.19 -12.79 -2.52
N LEU A 200 -14.96 -13.02 -1.47
CA LEU A 200 -15.02 -14.31 -0.74
C LEU A 200 -16.40 -14.95 -0.87
N PRO A 201 -16.51 -16.19 -1.41
CA PRO A 201 -17.72 -16.99 -1.34
C PRO A 201 -17.83 -17.73 0.01
N ALA A 202 -18.95 -18.41 0.24
CA ALA A 202 -19.13 -19.32 1.35
C ALA A 202 -18.13 -20.50 1.28
N PRO A 203 -17.53 -20.92 2.40
CA PRO A 203 -16.76 -22.16 2.43
C PRO A 203 -17.62 -23.39 2.07
N PRO A 204 -17.03 -24.44 1.46
CA PRO A 204 -17.76 -25.64 1.04
C PRO A 204 -18.41 -26.46 2.17
N ALA A 205 -18.03 -26.22 3.42
CA ALA A 205 -18.56 -26.90 4.60
C ALA A 205 -18.62 -25.94 5.79
N CYS A 206 -19.52 -26.19 6.76
CA CYS A 206 -19.62 -25.30 7.94
C CYS A 206 -18.30 -25.30 8.70
N PHE A 207 -17.68 -26.41 9.09
CA PHE A 207 -16.47 -26.41 9.92
C PHE A 207 -15.19 -25.73 9.33
N LEU A 208 -15.31 -24.96 8.25
CA LEU A 208 -14.29 -24.16 7.58
C LEU A 208 -14.48 -22.66 7.81
N ARG A 209 -13.35 -21.94 7.86
CA ARG A 209 -13.35 -20.49 8.07
C ARG A 209 -12.15 -19.81 7.45
N TYR A 210 -12.32 -18.59 6.96
CA TYR A 210 -11.21 -17.76 6.48
C TYR A 210 -10.35 -17.26 7.64
N CYS A 211 -9.07 -17.61 7.64
CA CYS A 211 -8.12 -17.24 8.70
C CYS A 211 -7.26 -16.03 8.32
N THR A 212 -7.02 -15.14 9.29
CA THR A 212 -6.45 -13.81 9.07
C THR A 212 -5.24 -13.48 9.95
N VAL A 213 -4.41 -12.54 9.48
CA VAL A 213 -3.21 -11.98 10.12
C VAL A 213 -3.19 -10.46 10.05
#